data_AF-A0A6H9S4D2-F1
#
_entry.id   AF-A0A6H9S4D2-F1
#
_cell.length_a   1.000
_cell.length_b   1.000
_cell.length_c   1.000
_cell.angle_alpha   90.00
_cell.angle_beta   90.00
_cell.angle_gamma   90.00
#
_symmetry.space_group_name_H-M   'P 1'
#
loop_
_entity.id
_entity.type
_entity.pdbx_description
1 polymer ?
#
loop_
_entity_poly.entity_id
_entity_poly.type
_entity_poly.pdbx_seq_one_letter_code
_entity_poly.pdbx_strand_id
1 'polypeptide(L)'
;SDGELFLTPGKLVARLDREEYVARVLQREAKAEPAEAAKALAVAIRTYLLQNAQRNGDCLSIDDSSHRQRVAPRPAAPETRAIAAWTSDLVLAGTDVTYHSDQPGPDKLSWAQAVEQANAGQRYDAILLHAYPRASLSRWDNPVASCEALPAAQDWLLKQRRGWRERLESEVGYNEISAFAVCRVAFGRPYVDRERQRIYVRGVLSLQDRLDLTHEYLHLAFEAHPNGQDETYIEGLARHLLLE
;
A
#
# COMPACT_ATOMS: atom_id res chain seq x y z
N SER A 1 23.20 4.73 -18.75
CA SER A 1 23.52 4.02 -20.00
C SER A 1 22.29 4.04 -20.90
N ASP A 2 22.42 4.06 -22.23
CA ASP A 2 21.25 4.10 -23.15
C ASP A 2 20.51 2.76 -23.27
N GLY A 3 20.89 1.77 -22.44
CA GLY A 3 20.27 0.46 -22.41
C GLY A 3 20.62 -0.37 -23.63
N GLU A 4 21.71 -1.13 -23.55
CA GLU A 4 22.18 -1.92 -24.68
C GLU A 4 21.20 -3.07 -24.97
N LEU A 5 20.77 -3.18 -26.23
CA LEU A 5 19.96 -4.29 -26.74
C LEU A 5 20.89 -5.36 -27.32
N PHE A 6 20.69 -6.59 -26.88
CA PHE A 6 21.44 -7.76 -27.29
C PHE A 6 20.51 -8.79 -27.89
N LEU A 7 20.97 -9.44 -28.96
CA LEU A 7 20.32 -10.64 -29.46
C LEU A 7 20.98 -11.86 -28.85
N THR A 8 20.22 -12.61 -28.06
CA THR A 8 20.56 -13.96 -27.62
C THR A 8 19.76 -14.96 -28.47
N PRO A 9 20.13 -16.25 -28.58
CA PRO A 9 19.46 -17.20 -29.46
C PRO A 9 17.93 -17.21 -29.26
N GLY A 10 17.21 -16.61 -30.21
CA GLY A 10 15.74 -16.48 -30.19
C GLY A 10 15.15 -15.42 -29.26
N LYS A 11 15.95 -14.57 -28.60
CA LYS A 11 15.45 -13.56 -27.64
C LYS A 11 16.18 -12.23 -27.73
N LEU A 12 15.41 -11.14 -27.76
CA LEU A 12 15.93 -9.78 -27.58
C LEU A 12 16.03 -9.49 -26.07
N VAL A 13 17.21 -9.08 -25.62
CA VAL A 13 17.49 -8.78 -24.21
C VAL A 13 17.98 -7.35 -24.11
N ALA A 14 17.54 -6.61 -23.10
CA ALA A 14 18.07 -5.29 -22.79
C ALA A 14 18.81 -5.33 -21.45
N ARG A 15 19.98 -4.70 -21.36
CA ARG A 15 20.61 -4.40 -20.06
C ARG A 15 20.38 -2.94 -19.74
N LEU A 16 19.56 -2.68 -18.74
CA LEU A 16 19.13 -1.33 -18.36
C LEU A 16 19.59 -0.99 -16.95
N ASP A 17 19.89 0.28 -16.72
CA ASP A 17 19.90 0.83 -15.37
C ASP A 17 18.48 0.74 -14.79
N ARG A 18 18.36 0.51 -13.47
CA ARG A 18 17.04 0.29 -12.82
C ARG A 18 16.05 1.42 -13.08
N GLU A 19 16.49 2.67 -13.00
CA GLU A 19 15.60 3.82 -13.21
C GLU A 19 15.21 4.00 -14.68
N GLU A 20 16.08 3.61 -15.63
CA GLU A 20 15.72 3.58 -17.04
C GLU A 20 14.71 2.46 -17.33
N TYR A 21 14.84 1.30 -16.69
CA TYR A 21 13.81 0.24 -16.75
C TYR A 21 12.46 0.76 -16.26
N VAL A 22 12.41 1.37 -15.06
CA VAL A 22 11.16 1.90 -14.48
C VAL A 22 10.57 2.96 -15.40
N ALA A 23 11.37 3.88 -15.94
CA ALA A 23 10.91 4.90 -16.87
C ALA A 23 10.32 4.30 -18.16
N ARG A 24 10.98 3.28 -18.74
CA ARG A 24 10.50 2.62 -19.96
C ARG A 24 9.22 1.82 -19.74
N VAL A 25 9.04 1.21 -18.56
CA VAL A 25 7.78 0.57 -18.19
C VAL A 25 6.69 1.63 -17.99
N LEU A 26 6.98 2.71 -17.26
CA LEU A 26 6.00 3.78 -17.03
C LEU A 26 5.52 4.41 -18.35
N GLN A 27 6.44 4.68 -19.28
CA GLN A 27 6.08 5.20 -20.61
C GLN A 27 5.27 4.21 -21.44
N ARG A 28 5.46 2.90 -21.22
CA ARG A 28 4.78 1.86 -21.98
C ARG A 28 3.37 1.59 -21.45
N GLU A 29 3.21 1.65 -20.13
CA GLU A 29 1.98 1.32 -19.41
C GLU A 29 1.11 2.56 -19.12
N ALA A 30 1.67 3.76 -19.13
CA ALA A 30 0.99 5.00 -18.75
C ALA A 30 1.64 6.26 -19.37
N LYS A 31 1.63 7.38 -18.62
CA LYS A 31 2.15 8.70 -19.01
C LYS A 31 2.89 9.35 -17.84
N ALA A 32 3.69 10.36 -18.12
CA ALA A 32 4.36 11.16 -17.08
C ALA A 32 3.40 12.12 -16.34
N GLU A 33 2.21 12.38 -16.90
CA GLU A 33 1.20 13.26 -16.31
C GLU A 33 -0.15 12.53 -16.12
N PRO A 34 -0.89 12.83 -15.02
CA PRO A 34 -0.52 13.73 -13.92
C PRO A 34 0.68 13.22 -13.11
N ALA A 35 1.58 14.12 -12.71
CA ALA A 35 2.83 13.76 -12.02
C ALA A 35 2.63 12.88 -10.77
N GLU A 36 1.62 13.16 -9.93
CA GLU A 36 1.36 12.38 -8.71
C GLU A 36 0.89 10.95 -9.01
N ALA A 37 0.06 10.77 -10.04
CA ALA A 37 -0.32 9.43 -10.52
C ALA A 37 0.89 8.68 -11.10
N ALA A 38 1.71 9.38 -11.89
CA ALA A 38 2.91 8.81 -12.50
C ALA A 38 3.94 8.36 -11.45
N LYS A 39 4.13 9.16 -10.39
CA LYS A 39 4.97 8.80 -9.24
C LYS A 39 4.45 7.55 -8.53
N ALA A 40 3.15 7.47 -8.25
CA ALA A 40 2.55 6.30 -7.61
C ALA A 40 2.77 5.04 -8.46
N LEU A 41 2.51 5.10 -9.77
CA LEU A 41 2.74 3.98 -10.67
C LEU A 41 4.23 3.62 -10.79
N ALA A 42 5.15 4.58 -10.80
CA ALA A 42 6.60 4.30 -10.82
C ALA A 42 7.06 3.52 -9.59
N VAL A 43 6.54 3.84 -8.40
CA VAL A 43 6.81 3.08 -7.16
C VAL A 43 6.25 1.66 -7.26
N ALA A 44 5.02 1.49 -7.77
CA ALA A 44 4.42 0.17 -7.97
C ALA A 44 5.21 -0.67 -8.99
N ILE A 45 5.64 -0.07 -10.10
CA ILE A 45 6.49 -0.71 -11.11
C ILE A 45 7.80 -1.20 -10.50
N ARG A 46 8.48 -0.34 -9.73
CA ARG A 46 9.75 -0.69 -9.08
C ARG A 46 9.57 -1.81 -8.06
N THR A 47 8.50 -1.75 -7.28
CA THR A 47 8.17 -2.80 -6.31
C THR A 47 7.88 -4.13 -7.01
N TYR A 48 7.11 -4.10 -8.12
CA TYR A 48 6.82 -5.29 -8.90
C TYR A 48 8.12 -5.93 -9.43
N LEU A 49 9.05 -5.13 -9.95
CA LEU A 49 10.37 -5.61 -10.38
C LEU A 49 11.09 -6.31 -9.23
N LEU A 50 11.12 -5.71 -8.03
CA LEU A 50 11.77 -6.28 -6.86
C LEU A 50 11.15 -7.63 -6.44
N GLN A 51 9.82 -7.75 -6.50
CA GLN A 51 9.08 -8.95 -6.09
C GLN A 51 9.12 -10.09 -7.11
N ASN A 52 9.19 -9.76 -8.41
CA ASN A 52 8.95 -10.74 -9.48
C ASN A 52 10.19 -11.04 -10.35
N ALA A 53 11.26 -10.25 -10.25
CA ALA A 53 12.48 -10.52 -11.01
C ALA A 53 13.29 -11.66 -10.40
N GLN A 54 13.94 -12.43 -11.27
CA GLN A 54 14.95 -13.40 -10.86
C GLN A 54 16.26 -12.68 -10.53
N ARG A 55 16.85 -13.01 -9.38
CA ARG A 55 18.13 -12.45 -8.95
C ARG A 55 19.29 -13.35 -9.42
N ASN A 56 20.17 -12.78 -10.25
CA ASN A 56 21.38 -13.42 -10.74
C ASN A 56 22.58 -12.56 -10.32
N GLY A 57 23.18 -12.89 -9.17
CA GLY A 57 24.18 -12.02 -8.53
C GLY A 57 23.57 -10.66 -8.18
N ASP A 58 24.16 -9.58 -8.69
CA ASP A 58 23.66 -8.21 -8.51
C ASP A 58 22.65 -7.78 -9.59
N CYS A 59 22.40 -8.61 -10.60
CA CYS A 59 21.46 -8.32 -11.67
C CYS A 59 20.06 -8.87 -11.36
N LEU A 60 19.05 -8.13 -11.79
CA LEU A 60 17.66 -8.58 -11.85
C LEU A 60 17.28 -8.88 -13.29
N SER A 61 16.58 -9.99 -13.51
CA SER A 61 16.08 -10.41 -14.82
C SER A 61 14.58 -10.63 -14.77
N ILE A 62 13.85 -10.05 -15.71
CA ILE A 62 12.40 -10.17 -15.83
C ILE A 62 12.00 -10.22 -17.30
N ASP A 63 11.06 -11.10 -17.65
CA ASP A 63 10.54 -11.17 -19.03
C ASP A 63 9.58 -10.00 -19.30
N ASP A 64 9.76 -9.35 -20.44
CA ASP A 64 8.79 -8.43 -21.03
C ASP A 64 7.62 -9.23 -21.62
N SER A 65 6.43 -9.06 -21.07
CA SER A 65 5.21 -9.67 -21.61
C SER A 65 3.97 -8.92 -21.18
N SER A 66 2.86 -9.12 -21.89
CA SER A 66 1.53 -8.62 -21.49
C SER A 66 0.99 -9.23 -20.20
N HIS A 67 1.56 -10.34 -19.74
CA HIS A 67 1.23 -10.95 -18.45
C HIS A 67 2.09 -10.39 -17.30
N ARG A 68 3.11 -9.57 -17.62
CA ARG A 68 4.01 -8.89 -16.70
C ARG A 68 4.09 -7.41 -17.08
N GLN A 69 5.25 -6.78 -16.87
CA GLN A 69 5.51 -5.40 -17.25
C GLN A 69 6.00 -5.35 -18.69
N ARG A 70 5.41 -4.49 -19.53
CA ARG A 70 5.95 -4.23 -20.86
C ARG A 70 6.98 -3.11 -20.81
N VAL A 71 8.11 -3.30 -21.48
CA VAL A 71 9.21 -2.34 -21.45
C VAL A 71 9.30 -1.66 -22.82
N ALA A 72 9.36 -0.33 -22.85
CA ALA A 72 9.60 0.36 -24.12
C ALA A 72 10.95 -0.09 -24.73
N PRO A 73 11.02 -0.39 -26.04
CA PRO A 73 12.28 -0.83 -26.67
C PRO A 73 13.27 0.31 -26.89
N ARG A 74 12.84 1.56 -26.71
CA ARG A 74 13.62 2.78 -26.94
C ARG A 74 13.89 3.47 -25.60
N PRO A 75 14.91 4.34 -25.53
CA PRO A 75 15.14 5.15 -24.35
C PRO A 75 13.90 5.97 -23.96
N ALA A 76 13.65 6.07 -22.65
CA ALA A 76 12.47 6.77 -22.15
C ALA A 76 12.56 8.29 -22.40
N ALA A 77 11.41 8.92 -22.57
CA ALA A 77 11.30 10.36 -22.73
C ALA A 77 11.78 11.09 -21.45
N PRO A 78 12.37 12.29 -21.57
CA PRO A 78 12.93 13.01 -20.43
C PRO A 78 11.95 13.21 -19.27
N GLU A 79 10.68 13.49 -19.56
CA GLU A 79 9.62 13.65 -18.57
C GLU A 79 9.36 12.37 -17.77
N THR A 80 9.37 11.21 -18.42
CA THR A 80 9.16 9.92 -17.72
C THR A 80 10.39 9.54 -16.90
N ARG A 81 11.59 9.85 -17.40
CA ARG A 81 12.83 9.68 -16.62
C ARG A 81 12.86 10.56 -15.38
N ALA A 82 12.34 11.79 -15.46
CA ALA A 82 12.25 12.68 -14.31
C ALA A 82 11.36 12.08 -13.21
N ILE A 83 10.23 11.44 -13.57
CA ILE A 83 9.38 10.74 -12.61
C ILE A 83 10.09 9.54 -11.97
N ALA A 84 10.76 8.70 -12.78
CA ALA A 84 11.51 7.56 -12.27
C ALA A 84 12.63 8.01 -11.32
N ALA A 85 13.40 9.03 -11.70
CA ALA A 85 14.46 9.60 -10.88
C ALA A 85 13.93 10.23 -9.58
N TRP A 86 12.81 10.96 -9.63
CA TRP A 86 12.20 11.57 -8.45
C TRP A 86 11.77 10.51 -7.43
N THR A 87 11.22 9.39 -7.90
CA THR A 87 10.81 8.26 -7.06
C THR A 87 11.94 7.26 -6.78
N SER A 88 13.20 7.62 -7.09
CA SER A 88 14.33 6.71 -6.92
C SER A 88 14.39 6.14 -5.50
N ASP A 89 14.75 4.86 -5.41
CA ASP A 89 14.80 4.05 -4.19
C ASP A 89 13.47 3.82 -3.46
N LEU A 90 12.37 4.48 -3.83
CA LEU A 90 11.06 4.24 -3.23
C LEU A 90 10.44 2.94 -3.77
N VAL A 91 10.10 2.06 -2.84
CA VAL A 91 9.35 0.82 -3.06
C VAL A 91 8.26 0.67 -2.01
N LEU A 92 7.37 -0.30 -2.20
CA LEU A 92 6.40 -0.74 -1.21
C LEU A 92 6.86 -2.03 -0.55
N ALA A 93 6.58 -2.15 0.76
CA ALA A 93 6.79 -3.37 1.54
C ALA A 93 5.50 -3.73 2.30
N GLY A 94 5.26 -5.03 2.49
CA GLY A 94 4.14 -5.56 3.30
C GLY A 94 2.97 -6.14 2.50
N THR A 95 2.94 -5.99 1.17
CA THR A 95 1.96 -6.64 0.28
C THR A 95 2.58 -6.95 -1.07
N ASP A 96 2.04 -7.95 -1.77
CA ASP A 96 2.37 -8.21 -3.17
C ASP A 96 1.66 -7.18 -4.05
N VAL A 97 2.42 -6.44 -4.86
CA VAL A 97 1.84 -5.37 -5.68
C VAL A 97 1.41 -5.89 -7.04
N THR A 98 0.25 -5.44 -7.49
CA THR A 98 -0.16 -5.52 -8.90
C THR A 98 -0.65 -4.17 -9.37
N TYR A 99 -0.69 -3.93 -10.69
CA TYR A 99 -1.31 -2.74 -11.25
C TYR A 99 -1.97 -3.05 -12.59
N HIS A 100 -2.94 -2.23 -12.99
CA HIS A 100 -3.65 -2.34 -14.26
C HIS A 100 -3.96 -0.96 -14.82
N SER A 101 -4.31 -0.88 -16.11
CA SER A 101 -4.70 0.39 -16.75
C SER A 101 -5.95 1.02 -16.14
N ASP A 102 -6.94 0.19 -15.80
CA ASP A 102 -8.31 0.63 -15.48
C ASP A 102 -9.03 -0.23 -14.44
N GLN A 103 -8.57 -1.47 -14.16
CA GLN A 103 -9.26 -2.39 -13.25
C GLN A 103 -8.77 -2.19 -11.80
N PRO A 104 -9.60 -1.62 -10.91
CA PRO A 104 -9.28 -1.59 -9.49
C PRO A 104 -9.42 -2.99 -8.87
N GLY A 105 -8.79 -3.20 -7.73
CA GLY A 105 -8.89 -4.43 -6.96
C GLY A 105 -8.12 -4.37 -5.66
N PRO A 106 -8.24 -5.39 -4.80
CA PRO A 106 -7.44 -5.48 -3.58
C PRO A 106 -5.95 -5.55 -3.94
N ASP A 107 -5.13 -4.75 -3.25
CA ASP A 107 -3.68 -4.66 -3.46
C ASP A 107 -3.31 -4.45 -4.96
N LYS A 108 -4.09 -3.60 -5.64
CA LYS A 108 -3.94 -3.31 -7.07
C LYS A 108 -4.13 -1.82 -7.36
N LEU A 109 -3.12 -1.20 -7.97
CA LEU A 109 -3.23 0.17 -8.47
C LEU A 109 -3.86 0.19 -9.87
N SER A 110 -4.94 0.95 -10.03
CA SER A 110 -5.52 1.27 -11.35
C SER A 110 -4.99 2.62 -11.83
N TRP A 111 -4.38 2.67 -13.02
CA TRP A 111 -3.88 3.93 -13.58
C TRP A 111 -4.99 4.97 -13.75
N ALA A 112 -6.15 4.59 -14.30
CA ALA A 112 -7.29 5.48 -14.46
C ALA A 112 -7.73 6.10 -13.12
N GLN A 113 -7.81 5.28 -12.07
CA GLN A 113 -8.19 5.76 -10.74
C GLN A 113 -7.10 6.66 -10.12
N ALA A 114 -5.82 6.34 -10.31
CA ALA A 114 -4.72 7.18 -9.86
C ALA A 114 -4.75 8.56 -10.53
N VAL A 115 -5.10 8.64 -11.82
CA VAL A 115 -5.28 9.91 -12.55
C VAL A 115 -6.43 10.72 -11.95
N GLU A 116 -7.58 10.09 -11.68
CA GLU A 116 -8.73 10.76 -11.04
C GLU A 116 -8.36 11.32 -9.67
N GLN A 117 -7.68 10.53 -8.83
CA GLN A 117 -7.22 10.94 -7.51
C GLN A 117 -6.20 12.10 -7.58
N ALA A 118 -5.23 12.01 -8.49
CA ALA A 118 -4.26 13.09 -8.70
C ALA A 118 -4.92 14.39 -9.16
N ASN A 119 -5.90 14.29 -10.08
CA ASN A 119 -6.67 15.45 -10.54
C ASN A 119 -7.56 16.04 -9.43
N ALA A 120 -7.98 15.22 -8.47
CA ALA A 120 -8.65 15.67 -7.24
C ALA A 120 -7.68 16.26 -6.19
N GLY A 121 -6.38 16.37 -6.52
CA GLY A 121 -5.36 16.97 -5.65
C GLY A 121 -4.67 16.00 -4.70
N GLN A 122 -4.93 14.68 -4.81
CA GLN A 122 -4.21 13.69 -4.00
C GLN A 122 -2.75 13.57 -4.45
N ARG A 123 -1.86 13.43 -3.46
CA ARG A 123 -0.44 13.13 -3.69
C ARG A 123 -0.20 11.64 -3.92
N TYR A 124 0.93 11.30 -4.50
CA TYR A 124 1.33 9.93 -4.83
C TYR A 124 1.26 8.96 -3.65
N ASP A 125 1.62 9.40 -2.44
CA ASP A 125 1.61 8.59 -1.23
C ASP A 125 0.19 8.25 -0.75
N ALA A 126 -0.77 9.16 -0.90
CA ALA A 126 -2.18 8.89 -0.64
C ALA A 126 -2.77 7.93 -1.69
N ILE A 127 -2.42 8.11 -2.98
CA ILE A 127 -2.82 7.21 -4.06
C ILE A 127 -2.31 5.78 -3.80
N LEU A 128 -1.04 5.64 -3.37
CA LEU A 128 -0.45 4.36 -3.02
C LEU A 128 -1.13 3.73 -1.79
N LEU A 129 -1.43 4.52 -0.76
CA LEU A 129 -2.14 4.03 0.43
C LEU A 129 -3.53 3.50 0.08
N HIS A 130 -4.25 4.18 -0.80
CA HIS A 130 -5.57 3.73 -1.27
C HIS A 130 -5.49 2.41 -2.05
N ALA A 131 -4.51 2.28 -2.95
CA ALA A 131 -4.33 1.07 -3.76
C ALA A 131 -3.77 -0.11 -2.96
N TYR A 132 -2.94 0.16 -1.95
CA TYR A 132 -2.19 -0.83 -1.18
C TYR A 132 -2.25 -0.52 0.33
N PRO A 133 -3.41 -0.64 0.99
CA PRO A 133 -3.61 -0.17 2.37
C PRO A 133 -2.68 -0.86 3.40
N ARG A 134 -2.29 -2.11 3.10
CA ARG A 134 -1.38 -2.90 3.95
C ARG A 134 0.10 -2.62 3.67
N ALA A 135 0.42 -1.94 2.57
CA ALA A 135 1.79 -1.68 2.18
C ALA A 135 2.30 -0.36 2.75
N SER A 136 3.61 -0.26 2.93
CA SER A 136 4.27 0.97 3.37
C SER A 136 5.39 1.34 2.43
N LEU A 137 5.58 2.65 2.22
CA LEU A 137 6.75 3.16 1.53
C LEU A 137 8.01 2.77 2.30
N SER A 138 8.97 2.21 1.57
CA SER A 138 10.23 1.71 2.08
C SER A 138 11.35 1.97 1.06
N ARG A 139 12.56 1.55 1.41
CA ARG A 139 13.73 1.66 0.53
C ARG A 139 13.99 0.37 -0.20
N TRP A 140 14.47 0.47 -1.44
CA TRP A 140 14.79 -0.67 -2.30
C TRP A 140 15.75 -1.68 -1.66
N ASP A 141 16.79 -1.19 -0.98
CA ASP A 141 17.87 -1.99 -0.40
C ASP A 141 17.45 -2.75 0.87
N ASN A 142 16.48 -2.21 1.60
CA ASN A 142 15.94 -2.80 2.81
C ASN A 142 14.42 -2.59 2.88
N PRO A 143 13.64 -3.37 2.09
CA PRO A 143 12.19 -3.22 1.98
C PRO A 143 11.49 -3.79 3.23
N VAL A 144 11.60 -3.08 4.35
CA VAL A 144 10.92 -3.44 5.60
C VAL A 144 9.56 -2.77 5.62
N ALA A 145 8.52 -3.54 5.88
CA ALA A 145 7.19 -3.02 6.09
C ALA A 145 7.13 -2.28 7.43
N SER A 146 6.60 -1.05 7.46
CA SER A 146 6.31 -0.33 8.70
C SER A 146 5.13 -0.94 9.49
N CYS A 147 4.46 -1.92 8.88
CA CYS A 147 3.40 -2.72 9.45
C CYS A 147 3.73 -4.20 9.26
N GLU A 148 4.13 -4.90 10.32
CA GLU A 148 4.10 -6.35 10.33
C GLU A 148 2.64 -6.79 10.51
N ALA A 149 1.99 -7.23 9.44
CA ALA A 149 0.56 -7.53 9.47
C ALA A 149 0.21 -8.62 10.49
N LEU A 150 -0.95 -8.47 11.15
CA LEU A 150 -1.56 -9.47 12.02
C LEU A 150 -2.91 -9.92 11.41
N PRO A 151 -2.92 -10.80 10.39
CA PRO A 151 -4.15 -11.19 9.68
C PRO A 151 -5.23 -11.75 10.61
N ALA A 152 -4.85 -12.60 11.57
CA ALA A 152 -5.80 -13.18 12.51
C ALA A 152 -6.50 -12.12 13.38
N ALA A 153 -5.81 -11.03 13.72
CA ALA A 153 -6.38 -9.91 14.47
C ALA A 153 -7.35 -9.10 13.61
N GLN A 154 -6.96 -8.80 12.37
CA GLN A 154 -7.81 -8.10 11.41
C GLN A 154 -9.08 -8.89 11.09
N ASP A 155 -8.96 -10.19 10.80
CA ASP A 155 -10.10 -11.07 10.49
C ASP A 155 -11.06 -11.20 11.68
N TRP A 156 -10.50 -11.33 12.89
CA TRP A 156 -11.30 -11.35 14.10
C TRP A 156 -12.09 -10.04 14.27
N LEU A 157 -11.45 -8.88 14.09
CA LEU A 157 -12.10 -7.58 14.23
C LEU A 157 -13.20 -7.38 13.17
N LEU A 158 -12.92 -7.72 11.90
CA LEU A 158 -13.91 -7.68 10.82
C LEU A 158 -15.12 -8.58 11.11
N LYS A 159 -14.91 -9.73 11.75
CA LYS A 159 -15.99 -10.61 12.19
C LYS A 159 -16.80 -10.00 13.34
N GLN A 160 -16.15 -9.46 14.37
CA GLN A 160 -16.84 -8.90 15.53
C GLN A 160 -17.68 -7.67 15.19
N ARG A 161 -17.16 -6.80 14.31
CA ARG A 161 -17.87 -5.59 13.84
C ARG A 161 -19.25 -5.88 13.29
N ARG A 162 -19.46 -7.05 12.68
CA ARG A 162 -20.79 -7.47 12.20
C ARG A 162 -21.78 -7.69 13.34
N GLY A 163 -21.32 -8.24 14.46
CA GLY A 163 -22.13 -8.42 15.68
C GLY A 163 -22.37 -7.12 16.42
N TRP A 164 -21.40 -6.21 16.42
CA TRP A 164 -21.50 -4.91 17.10
C TRP A 164 -22.25 -3.84 16.31
N ARG A 165 -22.61 -4.10 15.05
CA ARG A 165 -23.13 -3.10 14.11
C ARG A 165 -24.30 -2.31 14.68
N GLU A 166 -25.34 -2.99 15.16
CA GLU A 166 -26.55 -2.34 15.68
C GLU A 166 -26.23 -1.36 16.81
N ARG A 167 -25.33 -1.76 17.72
CA ARG A 167 -24.90 -0.91 18.83
C ARG A 167 -24.06 0.27 18.34
N LEU A 168 -23.07 0.02 17.49
CA LEU A 168 -22.18 1.05 16.98
C LEU A 168 -22.90 2.10 16.12
N GLU A 169 -23.85 1.69 15.30
CA GLU A 169 -24.67 2.60 14.48
C GLU A 169 -25.56 3.54 15.34
N SER A 170 -25.85 3.16 16.59
CA SER A 170 -26.56 4.02 17.54
C SER A 170 -25.68 5.08 18.22
N GLU A 171 -24.35 4.95 18.11
CA GLU A 171 -23.41 5.86 18.78
C GLU A 171 -23.16 7.12 17.95
N VAL A 172 -23.26 8.29 18.61
CA VAL A 172 -23.06 9.57 17.95
C VAL A 172 -21.59 9.75 17.56
N GLY A 173 -21.36 10.00 16.27
CA GLY A 173 -20.01 10.21 15.74
C GLY A 173 -19.31 8.93 15.28
N TYR A 174 -19.96 7.77 15.36
CA TYR A 174 -19.45 6.54 14.77
C TYR A 174 -19.47 6.62 13.23
N ASN A 175 -18.34 6.29 12.61
CA ASN A 175 -18.23 6.11 11.17
C ASN A 175 -17.66 4.72 10.88
N GLU A 176 -18.32 3.97 10.00
CA GLU A 176 -17.87 2.63 9.65
C GLU A 176 -16.61 2.68 8.77
N ILE A 177 -15.52 2.06 9.22
CA ILE A 177 -14.26 2.00 8.46
C ILE A 177 -14.01 0.57 7.99
N SER A 178 -14.13 0.35 6.68
CA SER A 178 -13.95 -0.97 6.05
C SER A 178 -12.53 -1.22 5.54
N ALA A 179 -11.76 -0.16 5.26
CA ALA A 179 -10.38 -0.23 4.82
C ALA A 179 -9.43 0.18 5.97
N PHE A 180 -8.77 -0.81 6.58
CA PHE A 180 -7.70 -0.59 7.56
C PHE A 180 -6.77 -1.81 7.59
N ALA A 181 -5.61 -1.66 8.23
CA ALA A 181 -4.70 -2.76 8.51
C ALA A 181 -4.42 -2.90 10.01
N VAL A 182 -4.28 -4.13 10.49
CA VAL A 182 -3.84 -4.41 11.86
C VAL A 182 -2.39 -4.88 11.84
N CYS A 183 -1.55 -4.21 12.61
CA CYS A 183 -0.11 -4.33 12.61
C CYS A 183 0.40 -4.76 14.00
N ARG A 184 1.51 -5.49 14.04
CA ARG A 184 2.21 -5.83 15.29
C ARG A 184 2.91 -4.59 15.83
N VAL A 185 2.68 -4.28 17.11
CA VAL A 185 3.50 -3.32 17.84
C VAL A 185 4.79 -3.99 18.30
N ALA A 186 5.94 -3.42 17.92
CA ALA A 186 7.24 -3.95 18.33
C ALA A 186 7.57 -3.62 19.79
N PHE A 187 7.22 -2.42 20.25
CA PHE A 187 7.43 -1.95 21.62
C PHE A 187 6.40 -0.87 21.98
N GLY A 188 6.03 -0.78 23.26
CA GLY A 188 5.12 0.23 23.76
C GLY A 188 3.68 -0.26 23.98
N ARG A 189 2.75 0.71 24.03
CA ARG A 189 1.31 0.46 24.14
C ARG A 189 0.70 0.33 22.73
N PRO A 190 -0.42 -0.38 22.60
CA PRO A 190 -1.26 -0.27 21.41
C PRO A 190 -1.55 1.19 21.06
N TYR A 191 -1.72 1.46 19.76
CA TYR A 191 -2.06 2.79 19.26
C TYR A 191 -2.65 2.72 17.85
N VAL A 192 -3.32 3.79 17.45
CA VAL A 192 -3.83 3.99 16.08
C VAL A 192 -3.00 5.04 15.32
N ASP A 193 -2.63 4.72 14.07
CA ASP A 193 -2.16 5.69 13.07
C ASP A 193 -3.35 6.03 12.17
N ARG A 194 -3.96 7.18 12.42
CA ARG A 194 -5.19 7.61 11.75
C ARG A 194 -4.96 7.99 10.30
N GLU A 195 -3.84 8.67 10.01
CA GLU A 195 -3.46 9.07 8.65
C GLU A 195 -3.36 7.86 7.72
N ARG A 196 -2.86 6.73 8.24
CA ARG A 196 -2.69 5.50 7.46
C ARG A 196 -3.80 4.47 7.68
N GLN A 197 -4.79 4.78 8.52
CA GLN A 197 -5.84 3.86 8.95
C GLN A 197 -5.28 2.51 9.44
N ARG A 198 -4.34 2.58 10.38
CA ARG A 198 -3.66 1.39 10.94
C ARG A 198 -3.85 1.29 12.44
N ILE A 199 -4.03 0.07 12.90
CA ILE A 199 -4.14 -0.27 14.31
C ILE A 199 -2.91 -1.09 14.68
N TYR A 200 -2.14 -0.66 15.67
CA TYR A 200 -0.96 -1.35 16.17
C TYR A 200 -1.27 -2.03 17.51
N VAL A 201 -1.20 -3.36 17.55
CA VAL A 201 -1.51 -4.18 18.74
C VAL A 201 -0.51 -5.33 18.87
N ARG A 202 -0.51 -6.03 20.02
CA ARG A 202 0.40 -7.17 20.24
C ARG A 202 -0.09 -8.46 19.59
N GLY A 203 -1.41 -8.65 19.50
CA GLY A 203 -2.03 -9.88 19.04
C GLY A 203 -3.55 -9.81 19.16
N VAL A 204 -4.22 -10.97 19.23
CA VAL A 204 -5.69 -11.09 19.41
C VAL A 204 -6.11 -12.32 20.24
N LEU A 205 -5.12 -13.01 20.85
CA LEU A 205 -5.34 -14.32 21.44
C LEU A 205 -5.97 -14.20 22.83
N SER A 206 -5.46 -13.29 23.66
CA SER A 206 -5.99 -13.07 25.00
C SER A 206 -7.20 -12.12 25.00
N LEU A 207 -7.95 -12.10 26.11
CA LEU A 207 -9.01 -11.13 26.31
C LEU A 207 -8.48 -9.69 26.30
N GLN A 208 -7.30 -9.47 26.91
CA GLN A 208 -6.67 -8.15 26.91
C GLN A 208 -6.29 -7.72 25.48
N ASP A 209 -5.72 -8.62 24.67
CA ASP A 209 -5.38 -8.28 23.28
C ASP A 209 -6.62 -7.88 22.47
N ARG A 210 -7.76 -8.55 22.70
CA ARG A 210 -9.02 -8.23 22.06
C ARG A 210 -9.57 -6.89 22.52
N LEU A 211 -9.50 -6.60 23.82
CA LEU A 211 -9.87 -5.30 24.39
C LEU A 211 -9.02 -4.18 23.78
N ASP A 212 -7.70 -4.34 23.78
CA ASP A 212 -6.75 -3.40 23.17
C ASP A 212 -7.11 -3.16 21.69
N LEU A 213 -7.36 -4.23 20.91
CA LEU A 213 -7.72 -4.11 19.49
C LEU A 213 -9.06 -3.42 19.25
N THR A 214 -10.07 -3.72 20.06
CA THR A 214 -11.37 -3.05 19.99
C THR A 214 -11.23 -1.57 20.36
N HIS A 215 -10.47 -1.26 21.41
CA HIS A 215 -10.21 0.10 21.86
C HIS A 215 -9.59 0.95 20.75
N GLU A 216 -8.50 0.47 20.13
CA GLU A 216 -7.84 1.20 19.04
C GLU A 216 -8.71 1.32 17.78
N TYR A 217 -9.54 0.31 17.49
CA TYR A 217 -10.51 0.40 16.40
C TYR A 217 -11.53 1.53 16.62
N LEU A 218 -12.00 1.70 17.86
CA LEU A 218 -12.96 2.77 18.16
C LEU A 218 -12.32 4.16 18.01
N HIS A 219 -11.06 4.36 18.40
CA HIS A 219 -10.37 5.61 18.10
C HIS A 219 -10.32 5.94 16.60
N LEU A 220 -10.15 4.90 15.76
CA LEU A 220 -10.20 5.07 14.32
C LEU A 220 -11.64 5.38 13.84
N ALA A 221 -12.62 4.60 14.28
CA ALA A 221 -14.02 4.73 13.86
C ALA A 221 -14.68 6.06 14.26
N PHE A 222 -14.20 6.68 15.35
CA PHE A 222 -14.67 7.99 15.81
C PHE A 222 -13.70 9.12 15.47
N GLU A 223 -12.77 8.94 14.52
CA GLU A 223 -11.73 9.94 14.19
C GLU A 223 -12.30 11.34 13.89
N ALA A 224 -13.47 11.42 13.25
CA ALA A 224 -14.14 12.66 12.89
C ALA A 224 -14.99 13.29 14.01
N HIS A 225 -14.94 12.74 15.23
CA HIS A 225 -15.77 13.16 16.36
C HIS A 225 -14.95 13.30 17.66
N PRO A 226 -15.25 14.26 18.56
CA PRO A 226 -14.52 14.44 19.83
C PRO A 226 -14.45 13.19 20.72
N ASN A 227 -15.49 12.34 20.67
CA ASN A 227 -15.51 11.06 21.39
C ASN A 227 -14.32 10.15 21.03
N GLY A 228 -13.78 10.26 19.81
CA GLY A 228 -12.58 9.52 19.40
C GLY A 228 -11.29 9.95 20.11
N GLN A 229 -11.33 11.00 20.93
CA GLN A 229 -10.22 11.43 21.80
C GLN A 229 -10.55 11.29 23.30
N ASP A 230 -11.77 10.83 23.64
CA ASP A 230 -12.19 10.59 25.01
C ASP A 230 -11.88 9.13 25.39
N GLU A 231 -10.73 8.94 26.02
CA GLU A 231 -10.25 7.64 26.52
C GLU A 231 -11.25 6.94 27.44
N THR A 232 -12.04 7.70 28.23
CA THR A 232 -12.99 7.10 29.19
C THR A 232 -14.19 6.55 28.44
N TYR A 233 -14.71 7.31 27.47
CA TYR A 233 -15.79 6.86 26.61
C TYR A 233 -15.37 5.66 25.75
N ILE A 234 -14.20 5.73 25.11
CA ILE A 234 -13.68 4.67 24.24
C ILE A 234 -13.43 3.37 25.02
N GLU A 235 -12.77 3.44 26.18
CA GLU A 235 -12.51 2.27 27.02
C GLU A 235 -13.82 1.64 27.52
N GLY A 236 -14.79 2.47 27.92
CA GLY A 236 -16.11 2.00 28.36
C GLY A 236 -16.86 1.27 27.25
N LEU A 237 -16.90 1.85 26.05
CA LEU A 237 -17.55 1.24 24.89
C LEU A 237 -16.84 -0.05 24.46
N ALA A 238 -15.49 -0.07 24.46
CA ALA A 238 -14.72 -1.27 24.10
C ALA A 238 -15.02 -2.46 25.02
N ARG A 239 -15.11 -2.20 26.34
CA ARG A 239 -15.46 -3.22 27.34
C ARG A 239 -16.88 -3.73 27.15
N HIS A 240 -17.83 -2.81 26.96
CA HIS A 240 -19.23 -3.16 26.75
C HIS A 240 -19.40 -4.06 25.53
N LEU A 241 -18.79 -3.71 24.40
CA LEU A 241 -18.86 -4.51 23.17
C LEU A 241 -18.26 -5.92 23.31
N LEU A 242 -17.26 -6.10 24.18
CA LEU A 242 -16.53 -7.37 24.30
C LEU A 242 -16.98 -8.27 25.42
N LEU A 243 -17.54 -7.71 26.48
CA LEU A 243 -17.85 -8.42 27.72
C LEU A 243 -19.34 -8.60 27.97
N GLU A 244 -20.19 -7.82 27.29
CA GLU A 244 -21.65 -7.84 27.41
C GLU A 244 -22.29 -8.28 26.08
#